data_AF-A0A254QEI7-F1
#
_entry.id   AF-A0A254QEI7-F1
#
_cell.length_a   1.000
_cell.length_b   1.000
_cell.length_c   1.000
_cell.angle_alpha   90.00
_cell.angle_beta   90.00
_cell.angle_gamma   90.00
#
_symmetry.space_group_name_H-M   'P 1'
#
loop_
_entity.id
_entity.type
_entity.pdbx_description
1 polymer ?
#
loop_
_entity_poly.entity_id
_entity_poly.type
_entity_poly.pdbx_seq_one_letter_code
_entity_poly.pdbx_strand_id
1 'polypeptide(L)'
;MRLKKFWLSIRMALIVAVVLFDSGHAFSFAQTSSSQMEIALLSEQGFQSWKWTESNCDNCQIMMVPQSDDVSTIKVRRFIQALAVNKADLQKMLKVSGEEYTLLAHISVGILGRETRFGESVRYKFKESAPWIVSLAKLMRSLATDKEVSPNSRGLTQIKFLPQDVADKYGITPDNLDIPENAAIATMGYLINALKQLKIRIKTYHLDHITPDRYADYLPYIYFGRSKALIEKTAIPEQNNYVQALKKYMAMIQVFERQP
;
A
#
# COMPACT_ATOMS: atom_id res chain seq x y z
N MET A 1 20.08 8.50 -21.63
CA MET A 1 18.96 8.00 -20.78
C MET A 1 18.47 8.98 -19.70
N ARG A 2 19.18 10.09 -19.39
CA ARG A 2 18.76 11.08 -18.38
C ARG A 2 17.74 12.13 -18.85
N LEU A 3 17.68 12.45 -20.15
CA LEU A 3 16.78 13.49 -20.68
C LEU A 3 15.28 13.13 -20.63
N LYS A 4 14.90 11.85 -20.82
CA LYS A 4 13.49 11.44 -20.84
C LYS A 4 12.82 11.56 -19.46
N LYS A 5 13.58 11.35 -18.37
CA LYS A 5 13.09 11.51 -16.98
C LYS A 5 12.90 12.99 -16.59
N PHE A 6 13.71 13.87 -17.15
CA PHE A 6 13.62 15.32 -16.94
C PHE A 6 12.35 15.91 -17.58
N TRP A 7 12.05 15.51 -18.82
CA TRP A 7 10.83 15.96 -19.52
C TRP A 7 9.53 15.42 -18.92
N LEU A 8 9.54 14.21 -18.35
CA LEU A 8 8.37 13.67 -17.63
C LEU A 8 8.08 14.47 -16.34
N SER A 9 9.14 14.93 -15.66
CA SER A 9 9.02 15.71 -14.42
C SER A 9 8.51 17.13 -14.70
N ILE A 10 8.91 17.74 -15.83
CA ILE A 10 8.42 19.06 -16.26
C ILE A 10 6.94 19.00 -16.68
N ARG A 11 6.51 17.94 -17.38
CA ARG A 11 5.10 17.78 -17.77
C ARG A 11 4.18 17.54 -16.55
N MET A 12 4.64 16.80 -15.54
CA MET A 12 3.89 16.61 -14.28
C MET A 12 3.82 17.89 -13.44
N ALA A 13 4.88 18.71 -13.42
CA ALA A 13 4.88 20.00 -12.72
C ALA A 13 3.95 21.03 -13.40
N LEU A 14 3.81 20.98 -14.72
CA LEU A 14 2.96 21.91 -15.48
C LEU A 14 1.45 21.68 -15.22
N ILE A 15 1.04 20.44 -14.94
CA ILE A 15 -0.34 20.09 -14.57
C ILE A 15 -0.74 20.76 -13.24
N VAL A 16 0.22 20.98 -12.33
CA VAL A 16 -0.03 21.67 -11.05
C VAL A 16 -0.14 23.20 -11.23
N ALA A 17 0.53 23.78 -12.23
CA ALA A 17 0.58 25.23 -12.42
C ALA A 17 -0.60 25.80 -13.22
N VAL A 18 -1.13 25.07 -14.21
CA VAL A 18 -2.23 25.55 -15.06
C VAL A 18 -3.56 25.67 -14.31
N VAL A 19 -3.70 25.01 -13.15
CA VAL A 19 -4.91 25.12 -12.30
C VAL A 19 -4.96 26.45 -11.51
N LEU A 20 -3.89 27.25 -11.48
CA LEU A 20 -3.80 28.44 -10.61
C LEU A 20 -3.86 29.79 -11.32
N PHE A 21 -3.90 29.84 -12.65
CA PHE A 21 -3.93 31.10 -13.40
C PHE A 21 -4.90 31.03 -14.58
N ASP A 22 -6.21 31.09 -14.31
CA ASP A 22 -7.10 31.85 -15.20
C ASP A 22 -8.33 32.31 -14.43
N SER A 23 -8.34 33.59 -14.05
CA SER A 23 -9.42 34.24 -13.33
C SER A 23 -10.05 35.26 -14.26
N GLY A 24 -11.20 34.90 -14.82
CA GLY A 24 -12.05 35.87 -15.50
C GLY A 24 -12.85 35.30 -16.65
N HIS A 25 -13.81 34.40 -16.37
CA HIS A 25 -15.15 34.42 -16.96
C HIS A 25 -16.02 33.39 -16.22
N ALA A 26 -17.24 33.82 -15.87
CA ALA A 26 -18.24 33.01 -15.20
C ALA A 26 -18.74 31.91 -16.15
N PHE A 27 -18.00 30.82 -16.24
CA PHE A 27 -18.54 29.54 -16.62
C PHE A 27 -18.95 28.81 -15.34
N SER A 28 -20.21 28.39 -15.30
CA SER A 28 -20.66 27.31 -14.42
C SER A 28 -20.00 26.01 -14.87
N PHE A 29 -18.67 25.92 -14.78
CA PHE A 29 -17.97 24.66 -14.91
C PHE A 29 -18.32 23.85 -13.67
N ALA A 30 -19.07 22.78 -13.91
CA ALA A 30 -19.23 21.70 -12.96
C ALA A 30 -17.89 21.45 -12.29
N GLN A 31 -17.92 21.46 -10.96
CA GLN A 31 -16.77 21.18 -10.10
C GLN A 31 -16.46 19.68 -10.23
N THR A 32 -15.97 19.30 -11.41
CA THR A 32 -15.44 17.99 -11.73
C THR A 32 -14.31 17.78 -10.74
N SER A 33 -14.46 16.82 -9.82
CA SER A 33 -13.46 16.62 -8.77
C SER A 33 -12.09 16.35 -9.41
N SER A 34 -11.00 16.79 -8.77
CA SER A 34 -9.64 16.62 -9.29
C SER A 34 -9.36 15.18 -9.74
N SER A 35 -9.93 14.18 -9.05
CA SER A 35 -9.87 12.77 -9.41
C SER A 35 -10.53 12.43 -10.74
N GLN A 36 -11.68 13.03 -11.08
CA GLN A 36 -12.35 12.77 -12.36
C GLN A 36 -11.53 13.27 -13.56
N MET A 37 -10.88 14.43 -13.43
CA MET A 37 -9.94 14.93 -14.44
C MET A 37 -8.71 14.03 -14.57
N GLU A 38 -8.16 13.56 -13.44
CA GLU A 38 -7.03 12.63 -13.43
C GLU A 38 -7.40 11.30 -14.13
N ILE A 39 -8.59 10.76 -13.86
CA ILE A 39 -9.11 9.54 -14.50
C ILE A 39 -9.32 9.75 -16.01
N ALA A 40 -9.90 10.88 -16.42
CA ALA A 40 -10.09 11.19 -17.84
C ALA A 40 -8.74 11.24 -18.58
N LEU A 41 -7.76 11.93 -18.00
CA LEU A 41 -6.40 12.00 -18.55
C LEU A 41 -5.73 10.63 -18.63
N LEU A 42 -5.90 9.77 -17.63
CA LEU A 42 -5.39 8.40 -17.65
C LEU A 42 -6.04 7.59 -18.78
N SER A 43 -7.36 7.71 -18.96
CA SER A 43 -8.07 7.04 -20.05
C SER A 43 -7.56 7.49 -21.42
N GLU A 44 -7.33 8.79 -21.63
CA GLU A 44 -6.74 9.33 -22.87
C GLU A 44 -5.32 8.80 -23.11
N GLN A 45 -4.59 8.48 -22.04
CA GLN A 45 -3.25 7.88 -22.12
C GLN A 45 -3.28 6.36 -22.32
N GLY A 46 -4.46 5.75 -22.47
CA GLY A 46 -4.64 4.31 -22.68
C GLY A 46 -4.64 3.48 -21.40
N PHE A 47 -4.74 4.11 -20.22
CA PHE A 47 -4.95 3.36 -18.99
C PHE A 47 -6.41 2.89 -18.90
N GLN A 48 -6.59 1.65 -18.45
CA GLN A 48 -7.89 1.06 -18.15
C GLN A 48 -8.01 0.76 -16.66
N SER A 49 -9.24 0.76 -16.13
CA SER A 49 -9.48 0.37 -14.75
C SER A 49 -9.02 -1.07 -14.54
N TRP A 50 -8.13 -1.28 -13.58
CA TRP A 50 -7.66 -2.60 -13.21
C TRP A 50 -8.70 -3.34 -12.38
N LYS A 51 -8.82 -4.63 -12.60
CA LYS A 51 -9.63 -5.53 -11.80
C LYS A 51 -8.86 -6.81 -11.52
N TRP A 52 -8.92 -7.24 -10.26
CA TRP A 52 -8.27 -8.48 -9.83
C TRP A 52 -8.86 -9.68 -10.57
N THR A 53 -7.99 -10.62 -10.98
CA THR A 53 -8.31 -11.83 -11.80
C THR A 53 -8.80 -11.60 -13.24
N GLU A 54 -9.04 -10.36 -13.65
CA GLU A 54 -9.40 -10.02 -15.05
C GLU A 54 -8.20 -9.53 -15.87
N SER A 55 -7.19 -8.95 -15.23
CA SER A 55 -5.93 -8.56 -15.90
C SER A 55 -5.06 -9.78 -16.16
N ASN A 56 -4.44 -9.85 -17.34
CA ASN A 56 -3.43 -10.85 -17.72
C ASN A 56 -2.04 -10.22 -17.96
N CYS A 57 -1.83 -8.99 -17.47
CA CYS A 57 -0.68 -8.18 -17.84
C CYS A 57 0.46 -8.24 -16.82
N ASP A 58 1.55 -8.90 -17.18
CA ASP A 58 2.69 -9.08 -16.26
C ASP A 58 3.54 -7.80 -16.09
N ASN A 59 3.75 -7.04 -17.16
CA ASN A 59 4.64 -5.87 -17.19
C ASN A 59 3.91 -4.52 -17.37
N CYS A 60 2.59 -4.49 -17.16
CA CYS A 60 1.81 -3.25 -17.27
C CYS A 60 2.29 -2.18 -16.28
N GLN A 61 2.28 -0.94 -16.74
CA GLN A 61 2.35 0.21 -15.85
C GLN A 61 1.08 0.25 -15.01
N ILE A 62 1.19 0.69 -13.75
CA ILE A 62 0.03 0.90 -12.90
C ILE A 62 -0.02 2.35 -12.44
N MET A 63 -1.22 2.88 -12.29
CA MET A 63 -1.50 4.16 -11.67
C MET A 63 -2.56 3.97 -10.61
N MET A 64 -2.50 4.75 -9.54
CA MET A 64 -3.44 4.69 -8.43
C MET A 64 -3.98 6.08 -8.20
N VAL A 65 -5.30 6.22 -8.18
CA VAL A 65 -5.98 7.52 -8.10
C VAL A 65 -6.86 7.57 -6.85
N PRO A 66 -6.55 8.44 -5.88
CA PRO A 66 -7.45 8.83 -4.80
C PRO A 66 -8.86 9.18 -5.28
N GLN A 67 -9.89 8.61 -4.66
CA GLN A 67 -11.29 8.85 -5.01
C GLN A 67 -11.96 9.92 -4.13
N SER A 68 -11.26 10.45 -3.13
CA SER A 68 -11.75 11.52 -2.26
C SER A 68 -10.61 12.41 -1.75
N ASP A 69 -10.96 13.61 -1.30
CA ASP A 69 -10.00 14.58 -0.77
C ASP A 69 -9.31 14.07 0.50
N ASP A 70 -10.03 13.32 1.33
CA ASP A 70 -9.52 12.69 2.57
C ASP A 70 -8.28 11.80 2.34
N VAL A 71 -8.14 11.25 1.14
CA VAL A 71 -7.04 10.35 0.77
C VAL A 71 -6.15 10.92 -0.34
N SER A 72 -6.34 12.20 -0.68
CA SER A 72 -5.56 12.91 -1.71
C SER A 72 -4.32 13.64 -1.18
N THR A 73 -3.90 13.33 0.05
CA THR A 73 -2.76 13.99 0.69
C THR A 73 -1.44 13.70 -0.02
N ILE A 74 -0.45 14.60 0.12
CA ILE A 74 0.89 14.40 -0.43
C ILE A 74 1.53 13.09 0.04
N LYS A 75 1.23 12.69 1.29
CA LYS A 75 1.73 11.46 1.89
C LYS A 75 1.19 10.23 1.16
N VAL A 76 -0.11 10.19 0.88
CA VAL A 76 -0.73 9.11 0.09
C VAL A 76 -0.20 9.11 -1.34
N ARG A 77 -0.12 10.29 -1.98
CA ARG A 77 0.39 10.40 -3.36
C ARG A 77 1.83 9.88 -3.48
N ARG A 78 2.71 10.24 -2.55
CA ARG A 78 4.09 9.71 -2.50
C ARG A 78 4.13 8.20 -2.27
N PHE A 79 3.29 7.68 -1.38
CA PHE A 79 3.19 6.24 -1.13
C PHE A 79 2.77 5.46 -2.40
N ILE A 80 1.66 5.84 -3.03
CA ILE A 80 1.15 5.12 -4.21
C ILE A 80 2.04 5.33 -5.45
N GLN A 81 2.67 6.50 -5.59
CA GLN A 81 3.64 6.75 -6.65
C GLN A 81 4.87 5.85 -6.50
N ALA A 82 5.35 5.61 -5.27
CA ALA A 82 6.45 4.69 -5.04
C ALA A 82 6.12 3.25 -5.46
N LEU A 83 4.88 2.79 -5.23
CA LEU A 83 4.40 1.49 -5.72
C LEU A 83 4.45 1.44 -7.26
N ALA A 84 3.92 2.45 -7.93
CA ALA A 84 3.91 2.51 -9.39
C ALA A 84 5.33 2.54 -9.99
N VAL A 85 6.20 3.41 -9.47
CA VAL A 85 7.55 3.64 -10.01
C VAL A 85 8.48 2.44 -9.78
N ASN A 86 8.36 1.75 -8.65
CA ASN A 86 9.23 0.62 -8.30
C ASN A 86 8.68 -0.74 -8.72
N LYS A 87 7.53 -0.79 -9.40
CA LYS A 87 6.87 -2.05 -9.80
C LYS A 87 7.81 -3.02 -10.51
N ALA A 88 8.43 -2.60 -11.62
CA ALA A 88 9.27 -3.48 -12.43
C ALA A 88 10.47 -4.03 -11.64
N ASP A 89 11.12 -3.18 -10.84
CA ASP A 89 12.28 -3.55 -10.04
C ASP A 89 11.93 -4.51 -8.90
N LEU A 90 10.80 -4.29 -8.23
CA LEU A 90 10.31 -5.17 -7.16
C LEU A 90 9.78 -6.50 -7.70
N GLN A 91 9.06 -6.50 -8.82
CA GLN A 91 8.61 -7.73 -9.49
C GLN A 91 9.80 -8.64 -9.83
N LYS A 92 10.82 -8.07 -10.49
CA LYS A 92 12.02 -8.80 -10.88
C LYS A 92 12.77 -9.35 -9.67
N MET A 93 12.97 -8.51 -8.66
CA MET A 93 13.73 -8.87 -7.46
C MET A 93 13.03 -9.96 -6.64
N LEU A 94 11.74 -9.81 -6.40
CA LEU A 94 10.99 -10.65 -5.47
C LEU A 94 10.27 -11.81 -6.16
N LYS A 95 10.36 -11.89 -7.50
CA LYS A 95 9.77 -12.93 -8.36
C LYS A 95 8.26 -13.04 -8.13
N VAL A 96 7.54 -11.95 -8.42
CA VAL A 96 6.08 -11.87 -8.32
C VAL A 96 5.49 -11.42 -9.66
N SER A 97 4.35 -11.99 -10.05
CA SER A 97 3.67 -11.62 -11.30
C SER A 97 3.07 -10.21 -11.24
N GLY A 98 2.77 -9.63 -12.40
CA GLY A 98 2.17 -8.29 -12.52
C GLY A 98 0.83 -8.17 -11.83
N GLU A 99 -0.02 -9.17 -11.97
CA GLU A 99 -1.33 -9.22 -11.33
C GLU A 99 -1.17 -9.26 -9.80
N GLU A 100 -0.35 -10.19 -9.28
CA GLU A 100 -0.13 -10.33 -7.84
C GLU A 100 0.51 -9.07 -7.26
N TYR A 101 1.50 -8.49 -7.96
CA TYR A 101 2.08 -7.22 -7.57
C TYR A 101 0.99 -6.15 -7.41
N THR A 102 0.12 -6.02 -8.41
CA THR A 102 -0.92 -4.97 -8.44
C THR A 102 -1.94 -5.17 -7.32
N LEU A 103 -2.35 -6.42 -7.06
CA LEU A 103 -3.17 -6.76 -5.90
C LEU A 103 -2.49 -6.37 -4.58
N LEU A 104 -1.23 -6.77 -4.39
CA LEU A 104 -0.50 -6.49 -3.15
C LEU A 104 -0.25 -4.99 -2.97
N ALA A 105 -0.03 -4.27 -4.06
CA ALA A 105 0.07 -2.81 -4.04
C ALA A 105 -1.27 -2.19 -3.58
N HIS A 106 -2.41 -2.67 -4.08
CA HIS A 106 -3.72 -2.20 -3.62
C HIS A 106 -3.98 -2.53 -2.14
N ILE A 107 -3.67 -3.76 -1.71
CA ILE A 107 -3.73 -4.18 -0.29
C ILE A 107 -2.83 -3.30 0.58
N SER A 108 -1.64 -2.93 0.12
CA SER A 108 -0.71 -2.07 0.87
C SER A 108 -1.31 -0.70 1.19
N VAL A 109 -2.12 -0.15 0.28
CA VAL A 109 -2.83 1.10 0.55
C VAL A 109 -3.98 0.90 1.54
N GLY A 110 -4.67 -0.23 1.47
CA GLY A 110 -5.64 -0.63 2.50
C GLY A 110 -5.02 -0.72 3.89
N ILE A 111 -3.81 -1.27 3.99
CA ILE A 111 -3.02 -1.34 5.22
C ILE A 111 -2.62 0.05 5.71
N LEU A 112 -2.13 0.92 4.83
CA LEU A 112 -1.81 2.32 5.16
C LEU A 112 -3.01 3.05 5.79
N GLY A 113 -4.19 2.91 5.18
CA GLY A 113 -5.43 3.45 5.73
C GLY A 113 -5.79 2.82 7.09
N ARG A 114 -5.69 1.49 7.20
CA ARG A 114 -6.07 0.77 8.41
C ARG A 114 -5.17 1.07 9.61
N GLU A 115 -3.87 1.16 9.39
CA GLU A 115 -2.87 1.23 10.45
C GLU A 115 -2.72 2.64 11.00
N THR A 116 -2.75 3.64 10.12
CA THR A 116 -2.44 5.02 10.51
C THR A 116 -3.47 6.03 10.04
N ARG A 117 -4.57 5.62 9.40
CA ARG A 117 -5.49 6.51 8.69
C ARG A 117 -4.71 7.40 7.72
N PHE A 118 -3.88 6.77 6.89
CA PHE A 118 -3.01 7.48 5.95
C PHE A 118 -2.04 8.46 6.63
N GLY A 119 -1.55 8.09 7.82
CA GLY A 119 -0.64 8.92 8.62
C GLY A 119 -1.31 10.00 9.48
N GLU A 120 -2.64 10.03 9.57
CA GLU A 120 -3.39 11.06 10.31
C GLU A 120 -3.87 10.64 11.70
N SER A 121 -3.76 9.36 12.07
CA SER A 121 -4.23 8.91 13.37
C SER A 121 -3.43 9.54 14.53
N VAL A 122 -4.12 10.06 15.54
CA VAL A 122 -3.51 10.67 16.73
C VAL A 122 -2.55 9.71 17.42
N ARG A 123 -2.93 8.43 17.51
CA ARG A 123 -2.07 7.39 18.09
C ARG A 123 -0.76 7.23 17.34
N TYR A 124 -0.80 7.29 16.00
CA TYR A 124 0.41 7.23 15.18
C TYR A 124 1.27 8.48 15.41
N LYS A 125 0.69 9.68 15.30
CA LYS A 125 1.41 10.94 15.54
C LYS A 125 2.08 10.99 16.91
N PHE A 126 1.39 10.50 17.96
CA PHE A 126 1.95 10.39 19.30
C PHE A 126 3.14 9.42 19.37
N LYS A 127 3.01 8.22 18.79
CA LYS A 127 4.10 7.23 18.76
C LYS A 127 5.36 7.77 18.07
N GLU A 128 5.19 8.49 16.96
CA GLU A 128 6.32 9.10 16.24
C GLU A 128 6.94 10.27 17.03
N SER A 129 6.13 11.06 17.74
CA SER A 129 6.64 12.18 18.56
C SER A 129 7.41 11.76 19.82
N ALA A 130 7.22 10.53 20.31
CA ALA A 130 7.85 10.05 21.52
C ALA A 130 8.24 8.56 21.44
N PRO A 131 9.22 8.18 20.59
CA PRO A 131 9.62 6.78 20.40
C PRO A 131 10.14 6.14 21.71
N TRP A 132 10.80 6.95 22.55
CA TRP A 132 11.37 6.55 23.84
C TRP A 132 10.32 6.08 24.87
N ILE A 133 9.09 6.60 24.81
CA ILE A 133 8.01 6.20 25.73
C ILE A 133 7.56 4.78 25.43
N VAL A 134 7.48 4.41 24.15
CA VAL A 134 7.03 3.08 23.72
C VAL A 134 8.07 2.01 24.08
N SER A 135 9.35 2.30 23.91
CA SER A 135 10.43 1.41 24.33
C SER A 135 10.49 1.24 25.85
N LEU A 136 10.35 2.33 26.61
CA LEU A 136 10.32 2.29 28.07
C LEU A 136 9.12 1.50 28.61
N ALA A 137 7.93 1.72 28.06
CA ALA A 137 6.73 0.98 28.46
C ALA A 137 6.85 -0.53 28.18
N LYS A 138 7.50 -0.92 27.07
CA LYS A 138 7.78 -2.33 26.76
C LYS A 138 8.79 -2.94 27.73
N LEU A 139 9.87 -2.23 28.05
CA LEU A 139 10.87 -2.67 29.02
C LEU A 139 10.26 -2.90 30.40
N MET A 140 9.46 -1.93 30.89
CA MET A 140 8.76 -2.08 32.16
C MET A 140 7.80 -3.27 32.15
N ARG A 141 7.13 -3.54 31.02
CA ARG A 141 6.24 -4.69 30.89
C ARG A 141 6.98 -6.02 30.82
N SER A 142 8.11 -6.12 30.14
CA SER A 142 8.91 -7.35 30.10
C SER A 142 9.48 -7.66 31.47
N LEU A 143 9.98 -6.65 32.19
CA LEU A 143 10.44 -6.79 33.58
C LEU A 143 9.31 -7.25 34.53
N ALA A 144 8.07 -6.85 34.26
CA ALA A 144 6.93 -7.23 35.08
C ALA A 144 6.28 -8.58 34.70
N THR A 145 6.56 -9.13 33.52
CA THR A 145 5.84 -10.31 32.99
C THR A 145 6.72 -11.46 32.51
N ASP A 146 8.05 -11.33 32.59
CA ASP A 146 9.04 -12.32 32.13
C ASP A 146 8.87 -12.77 30.66
N LYS A 147 8.19 -11.94 29.85
CA LYS A 147 7.95 -12.20 28.43
C LYS A 147 8.98 -11.47 27.58
N GLU A 148 9.51 -12.17 26.57
CA GLU A 148 10.39 -11.58 25.56
C GLU A 148 9.75 -10.38 24.85
N VAL A 149 10.59 -9.39 24.58
CA VAL A 149 10.17 -8.15 23.91
C VAL A 149 9.90 -8.43 22.44
N SER A 150 8.63 -8.60 22.09
CA SER A 150 8.19 -8.68 20.69
C SER A 150 8.68 -7.46 19.87
N PRO A 151 9.05 -7.64 18.59
CA PRO A 151 9.44 -6.54 17.71
C PRO A 151 8.40 -5.41 17.68
N ASN A 152 8.88 -4.17 17.59
CA ASN A 152 8.00 -3.01 17.44
C ASN A 152 7.52 -2.92 15.99
N SER A 153 6.21 -2.79 15.80
CA SER A 153 5.64 -2.27 14.56
C SER A 153 6.10 -0.83 14.33
N ARG A 154 6.50 -0.48 13.11
CA ARG A 154 7.05 0.85 12.78
C ARG A 154 6.46 1.46 11.51
N GLY A 155 6.50 2.79 11.44
CA GLY A 155 6.19 3.55 10.24
C GLY A 155 4.72 3.60 9.85
N LEU A 156 4.46 4.12 8.65
CA LEU A 156 3.12 4.43 8.14
C LEU A 156 2.19 3.22 8.00
N THR A 157 2.76 2.04 7.81
CA THR A 157 2.02 0.78 7.69
C THR A 157 2.20 -0.13 8.90
N GLN A 158 2.94 0.30 9.93
CA GLN A 158 3.14 -0.46 11.16
C GLN A 158 3.73 -1.88 10.92
N ILE A 159 4.60 -2.04 9.90
CA ILE A 159 5.24 -3.32 9.59
C ILE A 159 6.08 -3.81 10.78
N LYS A 160 6.04 -5.13 11.02
CA LYS A 160 6.75 -5.77 12.13
C LYS A 160 8.16 -6.25 11.77
N PHE A 161 8.37 -6.57 10.51
CA PHE A 161 9.63 -7.10 10.00
C PHE A 161 9.90 -6.48 8.63
N LEU A 162 11.14 -6.04 8.43
CA LEU A 162 11.63 -5.48 7.17
C LEU A 162 12.43 -6.59 6.45
N PRO A 163 12.02 -7.03 5.25
CA PRO A 163 12.82 -7.98 4.47
C PRO A 163 14.20 -7.41 4.18
N GLN A 164 15.25 -8.15 4.53
CA GLN A 164 16.63 -7.66 4.48
C GLN A 164 17.08 -7.32 3.05
N ASP A 165 16.68 -8.15 2.08
CA ASP A 165 16.95 -7.92 0.67
C ASP A 165 16.40 -6.55 0.21
N VAL A 166 15.16 -6.23 0.60
CA VAL A 166 14.54 -4.92 0.32
C VAL A 166 15.23 -3.81 1.11
N ALA A 167 15.58 -4.04 2.38
CA ALA A 167 16.31 -3.07 3.20
C ALA A 167 17.62 -2.63 2.54
N ASP A 168 18.44 -3.61 2.15
CA ASP A 168 19.77 -3.41 1.60
C ASP A 168 19.71 -2.69 0.25
N LYS A 169 18.80 -3.10 -0.63
CA LYS A 169 18.70 -2.51 -1.97
C LYS A 169 18.25 -1.04 -1.95
N TYR A 170 17.32 -0.70 -1.05
CA TYR A 170 16.69 0.62 -1.04
C TYR A 170 17.17 1.52 0.11
N GLY A 171 18.12 1.06 0.94
CA GLY A 171 18.60 1.82 2.09
C GLY A 171 17.51 2.09 3.12
N ILE A 172 16.55 1.17 3.24
CA ILE A 172 15.42 1.30 4.16
C ILE A 172 15.88 0.80 5.53
N THR A 173 15.63 1.59 6.55
CA THR A 173 15.93 1.24 7.94
C THR A 173 14.67 1.34 8.79
N PRO A 174 14.63 0.69 9.95
CA PRO A 174 13.50 0.83 10.88
C PRO A 174 13.19 2.26 11.31
N ASP A 175 14.09 3.22 11.10
CA ASP A 175 13.97 4.61 11.55
C ASP A 175 13.49 5.57 10.45
N ASN A 176 13.38 5.10 9.20
CA ASN A 176 12.93 5.91 8.05
C ASN A 176 11.64 5.38 7.39
N LEU A 177 10.86 4.57 8.14
CA LEU A 177 9.58 3.99 7.69
C LEU A 177 8.38 4.95 7.84
N ASP A 178 8.60 6.14 8.38
CA ASP A 178 7.68 7.28 8.31
C ASP A 178 7.70 7.97 6.94
N ILE A 179 8.76 7.78 6.15
CA ILE A 179 8.86 8.23 4.76
C ILE A 179 7.92 7.38 3.88
N PRO A 180 6.96 7.99 3.14
CA PRO A 180 5.96 7.25 2.37
C PRO A 180 6.51 6.24 1.37
N GLU A 181 7.57 6.60 0.66
CA GLU A 181 8.19 5.74 -0.36
C GLU A 181 8.83 4.51 0.27
N ASN A 182 9.56 4.70 1.37
CA ASN A 182 10.18 3.61 2.12
C ASN A 182 9.13 2.68 2.72
N ALA A 183 8.07 3.25 3.31
CA ALA A 183 6.95 2.49 3.84
C ALA A 183 6.27 1.65 2.74
N ALA A 184 6.04 2.22 1.56
CA ALA A 184 5.44 1.51 0.43
C ALA A 184 6.29 0.33 -0.02
N ILE A 185 7.58 0.57 -0.27
CA ILE A 185 8.53 -0.46 -0.74
C ILE A 185 8.69 -1.58 0.31
N ALA A 186 8.85 -1.22 1.58
CA ALA A 186 8.99 -2.18 2.67
C ALA A 186 7.71 -3.02 2.85
N THR A 187 6.53 -2.40 2.75
CA THR A 187 5.24 -3.09 2.83
C THR A 187 5.06 -4.06 1.68
N MET A 188 5.46 -3.69 0.45
CA MET A 188 5.44 -4.60 -0.69
C MET A 188 6.34 -5.81 -0.49
N GLY A 189 7.57 -5.60 -0.01
CA GLY A 189 8.48 -6.70 0.33
C GLY A 189 7.85 -7.68 1.31
N TYR A 190 7.26 -7.15 2.39
CA TYR A 190 6.59 -7.97 3.39
C TYR A 190 5.39 -8.73 2.80
N LEU A 191 4.51 -8.04 2.06
CA LEU A 191 3.29 -8.62 1.49
C LEU A 191 3.57 -9.72 0.47
N ILE A 192 4.63 -9.59 -0.33
CA ILE A 192 5.03 -10.63 -1.29
C ILE A 192 5.49 -11.89 -0.54
N ASN A 193 6.25 -11.75 0.55
CA ASN A 193 6.61 -12.88 1.41
C ASN A 193 5.36 -13.47 2.09
N ALA A 194 4.46 -12.62 2.59
CA ALA A 194 3.20 -13.07 3.19
C ALA A 194 2.34 -13.87 2.19
N LEU A 195 2.27 -13.46 0.92
CA LEU A 195 1.53 -14.19 -0.11
C LEU A 195 2.15 -15.56 -0.38
N LYS A 196 3.49 -15.64 -0.43
CA LYS A 196 4.19 -16.93 -0.53
C LYS A 196 3.82 -17.85 0.65
N GLN A 197 3.82 -17.33 1.87
CA GLN A 197 3.40 -18.10 3.05
C GLN A 197 1.92 -18.52 2.99
N LEU A 198 1.04 -17.65 2.50
CA LEU A 198 -0.38 -17.99 2.33
C LEU A 198 -0.53 -19.17 1.38
N LYS A 199 0.09 -19.10 0.20
CA LYS A 199 0.06 -20.17 -0.81
C LYS A 199 0.61 -21.49 -0.30
N ILE A 200 1.69 -21.45 0.48
CA ILE A 200 2.24 -22.66 1.14
C ILE A 200 1.20 -23.24 2.11
N ARG A 201 0.62 -22.41 2.98
CA ARG A 201 -0.39 -22.85 3.97
C ARG A 201 -1.65 -23.40 3.32
N ILE A 202 -2.10 -22.82 2.21
CA ILE A 202 -3.24 -23.34 1.44
C ILE A 202 -3.00 -24.82 1.08
N LYS A 203 -1.81 -25.12 0.56
CA LYS A 203 -1.42 -26.50 0.20
C LYS A 203 -1.24 -27.39 1.43
N THR A 204 -0.52 -26.92 2.44
CA THR A 204 -0.18 -27.72 3.63
C THR A 204 -1.38 -28.07 4.50
N TYR A 205 -2.35 -27.16 4.63
CA TYR A 205 -3.50 -27.32 5.54
C TYR A 205 -4.83 -27.56 4.80
N HIS A 206 -4.78 -27.78 3.48
CA HIS A 206 -5.95 -28.00 2.62
C HIS A 206 -7.01 -26.91 2.83
N LEU A 207 -6.61 -25.66 2.57
CA LEU A 207 -7.47 -24.47 2.70
C LEU A 207 -8.06 -24.10 1.33
N ASP A 208 -8.72 -25.05 0.66
CA ASP A 208 -9.16 -24.93 -0.74
C ASP A 208 -10.19 -23.81 -0.96
N HIS A 209 -10.85 -23.36 0.11
CA HIS A 209 -11.75 -22.21 0.10
C HIS A 209 -11.05 -20.86 -0.05
N ILE A 210 -9.71 -20.81 0.05
CA ILE A 210 -8.89 -19.61 -0.16
C ILE A 210 -8.37 -19.64 -1.60
N THR A 211 -9.22 -19.18 -2.51
CA THR A 211 -8.92 -19.00 -3.93
C THR A 211 -8.26 -17.64 -4.21
N PRO A 212 -7.63 -17.44 -5.39
CA PRO A 212 -6.96 -16.18 -5.72
C PRO A 212 -7.82 -14.92 -5.53
N ASP A 213 -9.09 -14.96 -5.93
CA ASP A 213 -10.08 -13.88 -5.74
C ASP A 213 -10.30 -13.51 -4.26
N ARG A 214 -9.98 -14.42 -3.33
CA ARG A 214 -10.11 -14.22 -1.88
C ARG A 214 -8.79 -13.88 -1.18
N TYR A 215 -7.69 -13.69 -1.91
CA TYR A 215 -6.41 -13.32 -1.29
C TYR A 215 -6.50 -12.04 -0.45
N ALA A 216 -7.27 -11.03 -0.88
CA ALA A 216 -7.47 -9.81 -0.10
C ALA A 216 -8.20 -10.03 1.24
N ASP A 217 -8.96 -11.12 1.38
CA ASP A 217 -9.68 -11.47 2.60
C ASP A 217 -8.80 -12.20 3.62
N TYR A 218 -7.93 -13.09 3.14
CA TYR A 218 -7.14 -13.99 4.00
C TYR A 218 -5.69 -13.57 4.20
N LEU A 219 -5.06 -12.91 3.22
CA LEU A 219 -3.68 -12.41 3.36
C LEU A 219 -3.49 -11.51 4.59
N PRO A 220 -4.43 -10.61 4.95
CA PRO A 220 -4.30 -9.77 6.14
C PRO A 220 -4.07 -10.58 7.44
N TYR A 221 -4.62 -11.79 7.57
CA TYR A 221 -4.39 -12.62 8.76
C TYR A 221 -2.93 -12.97 8.98
N ILE A 222 -2.13 -13.05 7.91
CA ILE A 222 -0.68 -13.19 8.03
C ILE A 222 -0.07 -11.88 8.50
N TYR A 223 -0.47 -10.77 7.88
CA TYR A 223 0.03 -9.42 8.16
C TYR A 223 -0.11 -9.01 9.64
N PHE A 224 -1.32 -9.09 10.19
CA PHE A 224 -1.55 -8.71 11.60
C PHE A 224 -1.18 -9.83 12.60
N GLY A 225 -0.64 -10.97 12.14
CA GLY A 225 -0.10 -12.02 12.99
C GLY A 225 -1.15 -12.97 13.59
N ARG A 226 -2.23 -13.26 12.87
CA ARG A 226 -3.28 -14.22 13.23
C ARG A 226 -3.30 -15.43 12.30
N SER A 227 -2.12 -15.84 11.81
CA SER A 227 -1.91 -17.03 10.98
C SER A 227 -2.54 -18.30 11.56
N LYS A 228 -2.60 -18.42 12.90
CA LYS A 228 -3.23 -19.56 13.58
C LYS A 228 -4.70 -19.73 13.20
N ALA A 229 -5.44 -18.63 13.01
CA ALA A 229 -6.84 -18.68 12.61
C ALA A 229 -7.03 -19.26 11.20
N LEU A 230 -6.04 -19.07 10.31
CA LEU A 230 -6.05 -19.73 8.99
C LEU A 230 -5.84 -21.24 9.13
N ILE A 231 -4.85 -21.64 9.93
CA ILE A 231 -4.47 -23.04 10.15
C ILE A 231 -5.60 -23.81 10.83
N GLU A 232 -6.23 -23.21 11.84
CA GLU A 232 -7.35 -23.78 12.59
C GLU A 232 -8.70 -23.65 11.87
N LYS A 233 -8.73 -23.04 10.66
CA LYS A 233 -9.95 -22.82 9.87
C LYS A 233 -11.04 -22.01 10.61
N THR A 234 -10.61 -21.10 11.49
CA THR A 234 -11.49 -20.21 12.27
C THR A 234 -11.49 -18.77 11.76
N ALA A 235 -10.75 -18.48 10.69
CA ALA A 235 -10.76 -17.18 10.04
C ALA A 235 -12.11 -16.92 9.34
N ILE A 236 -12.83 -15.90 9.80
CA ILE A 236 -14.07 -15.41 9.18
C ILE A 236 -13.85 -13.94 8.73
N PRO A 237 -13.36 -13.71 7.50
CA PRO A 237 -13.01 -12.38 7.02
C PRO A 237 -14.17 -11.38 7.10
N GLU A 238 -15.39 -11.83 6.84
CA GLU A 238 -16.61 -11.03 6.81
C GLU A 238 -16.99 -10.52 8.21
N GLN A 239 -16.48 -11.12 9.28
CA GLN A 239 -16.68 -10.67 10.66
C GLN A 239 -15.45 -9.98 11.26
N ASN A 240 -14.35 -9.91 10.50
CA ASN A 240 -13.09 -9.36 10.98
C ASN A 240 -13.00 -7.85 10.70
N ASN A 241 -13.13 -7.04 11.75
CA ASN A 241 -13.03 -5.58 11.68
C ASN A 241 -11.74 -5.06 11.02
N TYR A 242 -10.62 -5.80 11.11
CA TYR A 242 -9.39 -5.41 10.42
C TYR A 242 -9.55 -5.57 8.91
N VAL A 243 -10.03 -6.73 8.46
CA VAL A 243 -10.20 -7.04 7.03
C VAL A 243 -11.24 -6.11 6.40
N GLN A 244 -12.39 -5.93 7.05
CA GLN A 244 -13.42 -5.01 6.57
C GLN A 244 -12.90 -3.58 6.40
N ALA A 245 -12.20 -3.06 7.42
CA ALA A 245 -11.64 -1.71 7.36
C ALA A 245 -10.55 -1.59 6.28
N LEU A 246 -9.69 -2.60 6.13
CA LEU A 246 -8.69 -2.65 5.06
C LEU A 246 -9.36 -2.56 3.67
N LYS A 247 -10.39 -3.37 3.42
CA LYS A 247 -11.13 -3.35 2.13
C LYS A 247 -11.82 -2.01 1.90
N LYS A 248 -12.38 -1.40 2.95
CA LYS A 248 -12.94 -0.03 2.88
C LYS A 248 -11.88 0.99 2.43
N TYR A 249 -10.66 0.91 2.97
CA TYR A 249 -9.58 1.80 2.57
C TYR A 249 -9.05 1.50 1.16
N MET A 250 -9.01 0.23 0.74
CA MET A 250 -8.69 -0.13 -0.65
C MET A 250 -9.67 0.53 -1.62
N ALA A 251 -10.97 0.51 -1.32
CA ALA A 251 -12.00 1.09 -2.17
C ALA A 251 -11.90 2.62 -2.35
N MET A 252 -11.11 3.31 -1.51
CA MET A 252 -10.88 4.76 -1.65
C MET A 252 -9.83 5.10 -2.73
N ILE A 253 -9.14 4.09 -3.28
CA ILE A 253 -8.13 4.25 -4.32
C ILE A 253 -8.51 3.38 -5.50
N GLN A 254 -8.69 3.98 -6.67
CA GLN A 254 -8.89 3.25 -7.91
C GLN A 254 -7.54 2.91 -8.52
N VAL A 255 -7.41 1.68 -9.03
CA VAL A 255 -6.20 1.21 -9.69
C VAL A 255 -6.45 1.17 -11.19
N PHE A 256 -5.47 1.64 -11.95
CA PHE A 256 -5.45 1.64 -13.39
C PHE A 256 -4.22 0.91 -13.89
N GLU A 257 -4.31 0.28 -15.04
CA GLU A 257 -3.19 -0.36 -15.72
C GLU A 257 -3.10 0.05 -17.18
N ARG A 258 -1.90 -0.02 -17.76
CA ARG A 258 -1.67 0.20 -19.18
C ARG A 258 -0.57 -0.72 -19.69
N GLN A 259 -0.82 -1.34 -20.84
CA GLN A 259 0.17 -2.14 -21.56
C GLN A 259 1.41 -1.29 -21.94
N PRO A 260 2.61 -1.89 -22.02
CA PRO A 260 3.85 -1.16 -22.29
C PRO A 260 3.87 -0.35 -23.59
#